data_AF-A0A1H0XWM3-F1
#
_entry.id   AF-A0A1H0XWM3-F1
#
_cell.length_a   1.000
_cell.length_b   1.000
_cell.length_c   1.000
_cell.angle_alpha   90.00
_cell.angle_beta   90.00
_cell.angle_gamma   90.00
#
_symmetry.space_group_name_H-M   'P 1'
#
loop_
_entity.id
_entity.type
_entity.pdbx_description
1 polymer ?
#
loop_
_entity_poly.entity_id
_entity_poly.type
_entity_poly.pdbx_seq_one_letter_code
_entity_poly.pdbx_strand_id
1 'polypeptide(L)'
;MKKKVLLILLAVMPLLAGAQPSWVKKATKSVFTLKTFAADGSLIGSSNGFFTSANGDAVSNYTPFKGATRAVVIDAAGKEMPVVSIVGVNDMYDVVKFRVSGKTQPLAISSASATVGSQAWLLPYHEVKNVPAGTVRKAETFQGEYDYYTVALTMPANTVSCPLINQMGEVIGMMQQPATDKDTLNYAVSARFADSLKISGFGMNEASLQETKIKKELPDNIKEAVLALYMAQTQQDSAAYAALIEDFIHKFPNAADGYMYRAQLEAGANDFAAADRDMEMAIKNAQQKDDAHYNYARLIYNKNIFQTDAPYDKWTLDKALEEVRTANAVNPQLMYRQTEANILFAQKKYAEAYDIYNELSSTNMKSAELYFSAARCKEMLKDTTSMLALMDSAMNMYSKPYLKEAAPYLWSRAQARLQAKKFREAIADMNDYEELMKANVNDNFYYIRHQAEIEGRLYQQALNDITRAIVMNPKETLYYAEKASLEIRVGLYDNAIATAKESLSVDANDSDGYLFLGVAQCLKGNKKEGIQNLQKAKEMGNLQADNLIEKYK
;
A
#
# COMPACT_ATOMS: atom_id res chain seq x y z
N MET A 1 76.60 -6.33 81.73
CA MET A 1 76.69 -6.06 80.28
C MET A 1 75.38 -6.48 79.61
N LYS A 2 74.54 -5.54 79.19
CA LYS A 2 73.26 -5.80 78.52
C LYS A 2 73.50 -5.90 77.00
N LYS A 3 73.24 -7.07 76.40
CA LYS A 3 73.17 -7.24 74.93
C LYS A 3 71.74 -6.98 74.47
N LYS A 4 71.58 -6.00 73.57
CA LYS A 4 70.35 -5.76 72.80
C LYS A 4 70.25 -6.86 71.73
N VAL A 5 69.11 -7.56 71.69
CA VAL A 5 68.74 -8.42 70.55
C VAL A 5 67.52 -7.79 69.91
N LEU A 6 67.68 -7.49 68.62
CA LEU A 6 66.72 -6.92 67.69
C LEU A 6 65.79 -8.05 67.21
N LEU A 7 64.48 -7.90 67.39
CA LEU A 7 63.47 -8.82 66.87
C LEU A 7 62.75 -8.14 65.70
N ILE A 8 63.04 -8.63 64.49
CA ILE A 8 62.38 -8.25 63.23
C ILE A 8 61.08 -9.06 63.14
N LEU A 9 59.93 -8.38 63.14
CA LEU A 9 58.62 -8.98 62.92
C LEU A 9 58.38 -9.06 61.40
N LEU A 10 58.35 -10.27 60.85
CA LEU A 10 57.91 -10.53 59.48
C LEU A 10 56.39 -10.33 59.39
N ALA A 11 55.94 -9.31 58.66
CA ALA A 11 54.53 -9.16 58.30
C ALA A 11 54.23 -10.03 57.07
N VAL A 12 53.53 -11.14 57.28
CA VAL A 12 52.98 -11.98 56.22
C VAL A 12 51.72 -11.30 55.68
N MET A 13 51.77 -10.73 54.47
CA MET A 13 50.58 -10.32 53.72
C MET A 13 49.87 -11.58 53.22
N PRO A 14 48.57 -11.78 53.51
CA PRO A 14 47.81 -12.85 52.87
C PRO A 14 47.52 -12.45 51.42
N LEU A 15 47.92 -13.32 50.49
CA LEU A 15 47.42 -13.31 49.11
C LEU A 15 45.89 -13.44 49.13
N LEU A 16 45.19 -12.34 48.84
CA LEU A 16 43.76 -12.35 48.55
C LEU A 16 43.54 -13.05 47.20
N ALA A 17 43.39 -14.36 47.23
CA ALA A 17 42.66 -15.07 46.18
C ALA A 17 41.20 -14.61 46.27
N GLY A 18 40.76 -13.76 45.34
CA GLY A 18 39.41 -13.21 45.32
C GLY A 18 38.36 -14.31 45.24
N ALA A 19 37.53 -14.44 46.28
CA ALA A 19 36.40 -15.36 46.28
C ALA A 19 35.38 -14.97 45.19
N GLN A 20 34.84 -15.97 44.49
CA GLN A 20 33.81 -15.78 43.46
C GLN A 20 32.55 -15.15 44.07
N PRO A 21 31.94 -14.12 43.44
CA PRO A 21 30.72 -13.50 43.97
C PRO A 21 29.58 -14.50 44.16
N SER A 22 28.81 -14.37 45.25
CA SER A 22 27.75 -15.32 45.64
C SER A 22 26.59 -15.41 44.64
N TRP A 23 26.38 -14.37 43.82
CA TRP A 23 25.32 -14.31 42.82
C TRP A 23 25.60 -15.17 41.58
N VAL A 24 26.87 -15.56 41.32
CA VAL A 24 27.27 -16.19 40.05
C VAL A 24 26.46 -17.45 39.75
N LYS A 25 26.34 -18.36 40.71
CA LYS A 25 25.67 -19.66 40.51
C LYS A 25 24.20 -19.54 40.12
N LYS A 26 23.53 -18.47 40.55
CA LYS A 26 22.13 -18.19 40.20
C LYS A 26 22.04 -17.48 38.85
N ALA A 27 22.98 -16.58 38.57
CA ALA A 27 23.02 -15.77 37.36
C ALA A 27 23.39 -16.57 36.11
N THR A 28 24.21 -17.63 36.20
CA THR A 28 24.59 -18.46 35.03
C THR A 28 23.38 -19.07 34.32
N LYS A 29 22.28 -19.35 35.04
CA LYS A 29 21.03 -19.89 34.47
C LYS A 29 20.31 -18.91 33.53
N SER A 30 20.68 -17.64 33.58
CA SER A 30 20.05 -16.57 32.80
C SER A 30 20.81 -16.24 31.51
N VAL A 31 21.99 -16.83 31.31
CA VAL A 31 22.79 -16.72 30.09
C VAL A 31 22.47 -17.90 29.18
N PHE A 32 22.45 -17.67 27.87
CA PHE A 32 22.13 -18.68 26.87
C PHE A 32 23.08 -18.62 25.67
N THR A 33 23.12 -19.70 24.89
CA THR A 33 23.68 -19.68 23.53
C THR A 33 22.56 -19.45 22.51
N LEU A 34 22.80 -18.56 21.56
CA LEU A 34 21.93 -18.28 20.42
C LEU A 34 22.42 -19.06 19.19
N LYS A 35 21.47 -19.59 18.41
CA LYS A 35 21.71 -20.11 17.06
C LYS A 35 20.65 -19.58 16.10
N THR A 36 21.09 -19.13 14.93
CA THR A 36 20.22 -18.60 13.87
C THR A 36 20.35 -19.43 12.59
N PHE A 37 19.27 -19.54 11.84
CA PHE A 37 19.17 -20.46 10.71
C PHE A 37 18.53 -19.81 9.49
N ALA A 38 19.00 -20.23 8.31
CA ALA A 38 18.43 -19.87 7.03
C ALA A 38 17.15 -20.68 6.76
N ALA A 39 16.45 -20.33 5.67
CA ALA A 39 15.20 -20.99 5.26
C ALA A 39 15.38 -22.51 5.01
N ASP A 40 16.57 -22.93 4.54
CA ASP A 40 16.93 -24.32 4.29
C ASP A 40 17.34 -25.09 5.57
N GLY A 41 17.34 -24.43 6.72
CA GLY A 41 17.72 -25.00 8.01
C GLY A 41 19.23 -24.98 8.30
N SER A 42 20.07 -24.47 7.40
CA SER A 42 21.49 -24.29 7.65
C SER A 42 21.76 -23.25 8.75
N LEU A 43 22.81 -23.47 9.53
CA LEU A 43 23.23 -22.54 10.59
C LEU A 43 23.90 -21.31 9.96
N ILE A 44 23.36 -20.12 10.23
CA ILE A 44 23.92 -18.83 9.78
C ILE A 44 24.90 -18.28 10.80
N GLY A 45 24.55 -18.34 12.09
CA GLY A 45 25.34 -17.72 13.14
C GLY A 45 25.08 -18.32 14.51
N SER A 46 26.03 -18.10 15.41
CA SER A 46 25.91 -18.43 16.82
C SER A 46 26.56 -17.34 17.67
N SER A 47 25.95 -17.04 18.80
CA SER A 47 26.42 -16.06 19.77
C SER A 47 25.92 -16.45 21.16
N ASN A 48 26.08 -15.57 22.15
CA ASN A 48 25.44 -15.71 23.46
C ASN A 48 24.44 -14.59 23.69
N GLY A 49 23.78 -14.63 24.84
CA GLY A 49 22.94 -13.55 25.30
C GLY A 49 22.43 -13.84 26.69
N PHE A 50 21.54 -13.00 27.18
CA PHE A 50 20.93 -13.19 28.48
C PHE A 50 19.48 -12.71 28.50
N PHE A 51 18.68 -13.32 29.37
CA PHE A 51 17.29 -12.96 29.56
C PHE A 51 17.18 -11.68 30.39
N THR A 52 16.32 -10.77 29.98
CA THR A 52 16.04 -9.49 30.67
C THR A 52 14.66 -9.45 31.30
N SER A 53 13.74 -10.33 30.88
CA SER A 53 12.40 -10.49 31.47
C SER A 53 12.10 -11.94 31.86
N ALA A 54 11.13 -12.13 32.75
CA ALA A 54 10.57 -13.45 33.08
C ALA A 54 9.63 -13.98 31.99
N ASN A 55 9.19 -13.11 31.07
CA ASN A 55 8.28 -13.42 29.97
C ASN A 55 9.02 -13.70 28.64
N GLY A 56 10.31 -14.01 28.69
CA GLY A 56 11.07 -14.42 27.51
C GLY A 56 11.81 -13.32 26.76
N ASP A 57 11.81 -12.05 27.22
CA ASP A 57 12.65 -11.03 26.59
C ASP A 57 14.14 -11.31 26.85
N ALA A 58 14.93 -11.13 25.80
CA ALA A 58 16.34 -11.45 25.76
C ALA A 58 17.09 -10.46 24.87
N VAL A 59 18.39 -10.30 25.14
CA VAL A 59 19.28 -9.48 24.32
C VAL A 59 20.49 -10.27 23.85
N SER A 60 20.95 -9.96 22.64
CA SER A 60 22.15 -10.51 22.01
C SER A 60 22.67 -9.51 20.97
N ASN A 61 23.71 -9.89 20.23
CA ASN A 61 24.14 -9.10 19.10
C ASN A 61 23.29 -9.35 17.84
N TYR A 62 23.16 -8.35 16.97
CA TYR A 62 22.22 -8.40 15.84
C TYR A 62 22.71 -9.23 14.65
N THR A 63 24.01 -9.22 14.39
CA THR A 63 24.64 -9.82 13.21
C THR A 63 24.18 -11.24 12.89
N PRO A 64 24.04 -12.18 13.85
CA PRO A 64 23.53 -13.53 13.57
C PRO A 64 22.12 -13.57 12.99
N PHE A 65 21.29 -12.55 13.22
CA PHE A 65 19.90 -12.50 12.76
C PHE A 65 19.77 -12.04 11.30
N LYS A 66 20.83 -11.47 10.71
CA LYS A 66 20.84 -11.04 9.30
C LYS A 66 20.69 -12.27 8.39
N GLY A 67 19.65 -12.28 7.56
CA GLY A 67 19.26 -13.42 6.71
C GLY A 67 18.53 -14.55 7.43
N ALA A 68 18.38 -14.49 8.76
CA ALA A 68 17.77 -15.57 9.52
C ALA A 68 16.24 -15.61 9.36
N THR A 69 15.71 -16.80 9.13
CA THR A 69 14.26 -17.09 9.16
C THR A 69 13.83 -17.71 10.48
N ARG A 70 14.77 -18.33 11.20
CA ARG A 70 14.54 -18.98 12.48
C ARG A 70 15.71 -18.73 13.41
N ALA A 71 15.42 -18.59 14.70
CA ALA A 71 16.43 -18.57 15.74
C ALA A 71 15.96 -19.35 16.97
N VAL A 72 16.91 -19.94 17.71
CA VAL A 72 16.65 -20.61 18.99
C VAL A 72 17.69 -20.17 20.00
N VAL A 73 17.28 -20.09 21.25
CA VAL A 73 18.21 -20.00 22.38
C VAL A 73 18.28 -21.34 23.09
N ILE A 74 19.45 -21.66 23.63
CA ILE A 74 19.70 -22.86 24.42
C ILE A 74 20.12 -22.37 25.80
N ASP A 75 19.27 -22.59 26.81
CA ASP A 75 19.57 -22.16 28.18
C ASP A 75 20.62 -23.05 28.86
N ALA A 76 21.04 -22.69 30.07
CA ALA A 76 22.06 -23.44 30.81
C ALA A 76 21.63 -24.87 31.20
N ALA A 77 20.34 -25.20 31.11
CA ALA A 77 19.82 -26.55 31.32
C ALA A 77 19.76 -27.37 30.01
N GLY A 78 20.18 -26.79 28.88
CA GLY A 78 20.10 -27.40 27.55
C GLY A 78 18.72 -27.32 26.92
N LYS A 79 17.79 -26.55 27.50
CA LYS A 79 16.45 -26.38 26.94
C LYS A 79 16.50 -25.43 25.75
N GLU A 80 16.06 -25.91 24.60
CA GLU A 80 15.88 -25.07 23.41
C GLU A 80 14.56 -24.29 23.49
N MET A 81 14.63 -22.98 23.23
CA MET A 81 13.48 -22.10 23.18
C MET A 81 13.52 -21.31 21.86
N PRO A 82 12.51 -21.49 20.98
CA PRO A 82 12.37 -20.69 19.77
C PRO A 82 12.28 -19.19 20.06
N VAL A 83 12.93 -18.38 19.23
CA VAL A 83 12.70 -16.94 19.14
C VAL A 83 11.39 -16.71 18.38
N VAL A 84 10.43 -16.03 19.01
CA VAL A 84 9.08 -15.82 18.47
C VAL A 84 8.92 -14.46 17.81
N SER A 85 9.68 -13.45 18.23
CA SER A 85 9.64 -12.11 17.64
C SER A 85 10.92 -11.31 17.91
N ILE A 86 11.25 -10.41 16.98
CA ILE A 86 12.22 -9.33 17.18
C ILE A 86 11.50 -8.15 17.82
N VAL A 87 11.98 -7.73 18.99
CA VAL A 87 11.38 -6.63 19.76
C VAL A 87 11.99 -5.29 19.37
N GLY A 88 13.27 -5.25 19.00
CA GLY A 88 13.95 -4.05 18.50
C GLY A 88 15.40 -4.33 18.10
N VAL A 89 15.94 -3.52 17.20
CA VAL A 89 17.29 -3.67 16.64
C VAL A 89 18.01 -2.33 16.68
N ASN A 90 19.31 -2.36 16.93
CA ASN A 90 20.21 -1.26 16.64
C ASN A 90 21.45 -1.79 15.92
N ASP A 91 21.55 -1.51 14.63
CA ASP A 91 22.65 -2.00 13.79
C ASP A 91 24.00 -1.34 14.15
N MET A 92 23.99 -0.06 14.55
CA MET A 92 25.20 0.70 14.85
C MET A 92 26.00 0.11 16.03
N TYR A 93 25.31 -0.41 17.04
CA TYR A 93 25.93 -1.08 18.20
C TYR A 93 25.83 -2.61 18.13
N ASP A 94 25.41 -3.16 16.98
CA ASP A 94 25.15 -4.58 16.77
C ASP A 94 24.33 -5.21 17.91
N VAL A 95 23.17 -4.62 18.25
CA VAL A 95 22.31 -5.09 19.36
C VAL A 95 20.93 -5.44 18.88
N VAL A 96 20.38 -6.54 19.40
CA VAL A 96 18.99 -6.93 19.19
C VAL A 96 18.35 -7.34 20.50
N LYS A 97 17.12 -6.87 20.70
CA LYS A 97 16.19 -7.39 21.69
C LYS A 97 15.17 -8.28 20.97
N PHE A 98 14.92 -9.46 21.51
CA PHE A 98 13.98 -10.42 20.95
C PHE A 98 13.25 -11.17 22.07
N ARG A 99 12.15 -11.83 21.70
CA ARG A 99 11.33 -12.62 22.62
C ARG A 99 11.44 -14.10 22.29
N VAL A 100 11.55 -14.93 23.32
CA VAL A 100 11.52 -16.40 23.19
C VAL A 100 10.22 -16.98 23.71
N SER A 101 9.92 -18.21 23.31
CA SER A 101 8.76 -18.93 23.83
C SER A 101 8.94 -19.33 25.31
N GLY A 102 7.91 -19.10 26.11
CA GLY A 102 7.84 -19.59 27.50
C GLY A 102 8.46 -18.63 28.54
N LYS A 103 8.48 -19.08 29.79
CA LYS A 103 9.03 -18.30 30.92
C LYS A 103 10.53 -18.51 31.05
N THR A 104 11.22 -17.46 31.47
CA THR A 104 12.68 -17.38 31.58
C THR A 104 13.10 -16.88 32.95
N GLN A 105 14.37 -17.06 33.30
CA GLN A 105 14.96 -16.50 34.51
C GLN A 105 15.80 -15.28 34.12
N PRO A 106 15.35 -14.04 34.37
CA PRO A 106 16.08 -12.84 33.94
C PRO A 106 17.25 -12.49 34.86
N LEU A 107 18.21 -11.75 34.31
CA LEU A 107 19.16 -10.96 35.10
C LEU A 107 18.58 -9.57 35.37
N ALA A 108 18.86 -9.04 36.56
CA ALA A 108 18.55 -7.65 36.88
C ALA A 108 19.49 -6.74 36.11
N ILE A 109 18.96 -5.75 35.39
CA ILE A 109 19.74 -4.72 34.70
C ILE A 109 19.93 -3.55 35.66
N SER A 110 21.17 -3.05 35.75
CA SER A 110 21.46 -1.93 36.63
C SER A 110 20.79 -0.65 36.12
N SER A 111 20.14 0.08 37.03
CA SER A 111 19.50 1.36 36.71
C SER A 111 20.49 2.53 36.68
N ALA A 112 21.76 2.30 37.03
CA ALA A 112 22.80 3.32 37.11
C ALA A 112 24.00 2.97 36.23
N SER A 113 24.70 4.01 35.77
CA SER A 113 25.97 3.86 35.04
C SER A 113 27.05 3.27 35.95
N ALA A 114 27.87 2.38 35.40
CA ALA A 114 29.01 1.84 36.14
C ALA A 114 30.05 2.94 36.42
N THR A 115 30.51 3.05 37.67
CA THR A 115 31.54 4.02 38.05
C THR A 115 32.88 3.64 37.43
N VAL A 116 33.57 4.59 36.80
CA VAL A 116 34.94 4.37 36.30
C VAL A 116 35.86 3.98 37.45
N GLY A 117 36.63 2.90 37.28
CA GLY A 117 37.46 2.30 38.31
C GLY A 117 36.78 1.17 39.10
N SER A 118 35.47 0.97 38.94
CA SER A 118 34.76 -0.15 39.57
C SER A 118 35.13 -1.50 38.95
N GLN A 119 35.01 -2.56 39.76
CA GLN A 119 35.21 -3.93 39.31
C GLN A 119 33.96 -4.46 38.61
N ALA A 120 34.17 -5.22 37.53
CA ALA A 120 33.10 -5.86 36.78
C ALA A 120 33.49 -7.31 36.42
N TRP A 121 32.47 -8.17 36.28
CA TRP A 121 32.61 -9.59 36.00
C TRP A 121 31.93 -9.95 34.69
N LEU A 122 32.62 -10.68 33.82
CA LEU A 122 32.07 -11.21 32.58
C LEU A 122 31.49 -12.60 32.85
N LEU A 123 30.18 -12.75 32.81
CA LEU A 123 29.50 -14.00 33.12
C LEU A 123 29.28 -14.86 31.85
N PRO A 124 29.99 -15.98 31.65
CA PRO A 124 29.82 -16.83 30.47
C PRO A 124 28.58 -17.74 30.57
N TYR A 125 28.18 -18.33 29.43
CA TYR A 125 27.07 -19.29 29.32
C TYR A 125 27.26 -20.55 30.19
N HIS A 126 28.48 -21.06 30.31
CA HIS A 126 28.79 -22.24 31.12
C HIS A 126 29.39 -21.87 32.49
N GLU A 127 29.16 -22.72 33.48
CA GLU A 127 29.73 -22.57 34.82
C GLU A 127 31.27 -22.64 34.73
N VAL A 128 31.92 -21.50 34.98
CA VAL A 128 33.38 -21.40 35.05
C VAL A 128 33.81 -21.39 36.51
N LYS A 129 34.86 -22.17 36.82
CA LYS A 129 35.46 -22.24 38.16
C LYS A 129 35.88 -20.87 38.69
N ASN A 130 36.30 -19.97 37.79
CA ASN A 130 36.63 -18.58 38.08
C ASN A 130 36.00 -17.70 36.99
N VAL A 131 35.11 -16.79 37.39
CA VAL A 131 34.51 -15.83 36.45
C VAL A 131 35.56 -14.77 36.09
N PRO A 132 35.80 -14.50 34.79
CA PRO A 132 36.69 -13.42 34.39
C PRO A 132 36.23 -12.09 34.98
N ALA A 133 37.17 -11.36 35.58
CA ALA A 133 36.92 -10.08 36.21
C ALA A 133 37.90 -9.03 35.68
N GLY A 134 37.46 -7.77 35.70
CA GLY A 134 38.26 -6.64 35.24
C GLY A 134 37.77 -5.33 35.82
N THR A 135 38.25 -4.22 35.24
CA THR A 135 37.96 -2.86 35.72
C THR A 135 37.38 -2.01 34.61
N VAL A 136 36.30 -1.28 34.91
CA VAL A 136 35.75 -0.27 34.00
C VAL A 136 36.74 0.88 33.89
N ARG A 137 37.30 1.11 32.70
CA ARG A 137 38.32 2.15 32.44
C ARG A 137 37.72 3.43 31.90
N LYS A 138 36.64 3.32 31.13
CA LYS A 138 35.97 4.46 30.51
C LYS A 138 34.47 4.15 30.39
N ALA A 139 33.66 5.19 30.49
CA ALA A 139 32.23 5.16 30.17
C ALA A 139 31.95 6.37 29.28
N GLU A 140 31.53 6.13 28.05
CA GLU A 140 31.22 7.18 27.08
C GLU A 140 29.70 7.24 26.87
N THR A 141 29.08 8.32 27.31
CA THR A 141 27.63 8.47 27.23
C THR A 141 27.20 8.80 25.80
N PHE A 142 26.20 8.07 25.30
CA PHE A 142 25.53 8.27 24.03
C PHE A 142 24.01 8.37 24.22
N GLN A 143 23.34 9.05 23.28
CA GLN A 143 21.91 9.38 23.38
C GLN A 143 21.51 10.06 24.70
N GLY A 144 22.46 10.74 25.36
CA GLY A 144 22.24 11.48 26.60
C GLY A 144 22.01 10.64 27.86
N GLU A 145 21.79 9.33 27.72
CA GLU A 145 21.42 8.47 28.85
C GLU A 145 22.08 7.09 28.89
N TYR A 146 22.70 6.58 27.81
CA TYR A 146 23.31 5.24 27.80
C TYR A 146 24.82 5.32 27.71
N ASP A 147 25.54 4.32 28.22
CA ASP A 147 27.01 4.33 28.15
C ASP A 147 27.56 3.21 27.27
N TYR A 148 28.67 3.52 26.62
CA TYR A 148 29.58 2.57 26.01
C TYR A 148 30.81 2.43 26.90
N TYR A 149 31.07 1.22 27.39
CA TYR A 149 32.12 0.96 28.38
C TYR A 149 33.38 0.41 27.72
N THR A 150 34.53 0.94 28.13
CA THR A 150 35.84 0.30 27.91
C THR A 150 36.25 -0.40 29.20
N VAL A 151 36.56 -1.69 29.12
CA VAL A 151 36.82 -2.53 30.27
C VAL A 151 38.16 -3.23 30.10
N ALA A 152 39.03 -3.11 31.09
CA ALA A 152 40.28 -3.85 31.15
C ALA A 152 39.98 -5.25 31.71
N LEU A 153 39.71 -6.21 30.83
CA LEU A 153 39.41 -7.60 31.14
C LEU A 153 39.87 -8.50 29.99
N THR A 154 40.31 -9.72 30.26
CA THR A 154 40.58 -10.71 29.21
C THR A 154 39.30 -11.44 28.83
N MET A 155 38.90 -11.38 27.55
CA MET A 155 37.71 -12.08 27.05
C MET A 155 38.08 -13.51 26.63
N PRO A 156 37.50 -14.55 27.25
CA PRO A 156 37.61 -15.91 26.74
C PRO A 156 36.96 -16.04 25.35
N ALA A 157 37.32 -17.10 24.61
CA ALA A 157 36.60 -17.44 23.38
C ALA A 157 35.10 -17.66 23.66
N ASN A 158 34.26 -17.29 22.69
CA ASN A 158 32.80 -17.46 22.77
C ASN A 158 32.13 -16.74 23.95
N THR A 159 32.57 -15.52 24.30
CA THR A 159 31.91 -14.66 25.31
C THR A 159 31.34 -13.37 24.75
N VAL A 160 31.22 -13.26 23.43
CA VAL A 160 30.47 -12.17 22.79
C VAL A 160 29.03 -12.23 23.27
N SER A 161 28.46 -11.05 23.54
CA SER A 161 27.10 -10.86 24.06
C SER A 161 26.83 -11.42 25.46
N CYS A 162 27.84 -11.96 26.14
CA CYS A 162 27.71 -12.32 27.55
C CYS A 162 27.57 -11.05 28.43
N PRO A 163 26.81 -11.14 29.54
CA PRO A 163 26.60 -9.99 30.41
C PRO A 163 27.84 -9.63 31.21
N LEU A 164 28.11 -8.32 31.27
CA LEU A 164 29.05 -7.68 32.18
C LEU A 164 28.29 -7.24 33.42
N ILE A 165 28.69 -7.72 34.59
CA ILE A 165 27.93 -7.64 35.83
C ILE A 165 28.73 -6.88 36.90
N ASN A 166 28.04 -6.04 37.68
CA ASN A 166 28.62 -5.31 38.81
C ASN A 166 28.70 -6.16 40.09
N GLN A 167 29.24 -5.60 41.17
CA GLN A 167 29.38 -6.32 42.43
C GLN A 167 28.03 -6.73 43.07
N MET A 168 26.96 -5.99 42.77
CA MET A 168 25.59 -6.24 43.24
C MET A 168 24.90 -7.39 42.48
N GLY A 169 25.52 -7.91 41.42
CA GLY A 169 24.92 -8.96 40.58
C GLY A 169 23.98 -8.43 39.50
N GLU A 170 24.06 -7.14 39.20
CA GLU A 170 23.26 -6.49 38.15
C GLU A 170 24.09 -6.33 36.87
N VAL A 171 23.45 -6.51 35.72
CA VAL A 171 24.08 -6.33 34.41
C VAL A 171 24.23 -4.85 34.12
N ILE A 172 25.46 -4.42 33.87
CA ILE A 172 25.79 -3.06 33.46
C ILE A 172 25.95 -2.95 31.94
N GLY A 173 26.43 -4.01 31.29
CA GLY A 173 26.70 -4.01 29.85
C GLY A 173 26.60 -5.39 29.20
N MET A 174 26.52 -5.40 27.89
CA MET A 174 26.63 -6.58 27.04
C MET A 174 27.97 -6.51 26.30
N MET A 175 28.81 -7.55 26.46
CA MET A 175 30.13 -7.57 25.82
C MET A 175 30.02 -7.58 24.29
N GLN A 176 30.83 -6.76 23.64
CA GLN A 176 30.88 -6.61 22.18
C GLN A 176 31.98 -7.48 21.57
N GLN A 177 31.92 -7.69 20.25
CA GLN A 177 32.98 -8.37 19.52
C GLN A 177 34.30 -7.58 19.67
N PRO A 178 35.40 -8.19 20.16
CA PRO A 178 36.68 -7.52 20.24
C PRO A 178 37.20 -7.16 18.84
N ALA A 179 37.82 -5.99 18.71
CA ALA A 179 38.45 -5.56 17.45
C ALA A 179 39.68 -6.41 17.09
N THR A 180 40.41 -6.90 18.10
CA THR A 180 41.52 -7.85 17.95
C THR A 180 41.58 -8.80 19.15
N ASP A 181 41.93 -10.06 18.93
CA ASP A 181 42.04 -11.08 19.99
C ASP A 181 43.26 -10.89 20.92
N LYS A 182 44.09 -9.87 20.66
CA LYS A 182 45.34 -9.60 21.38
C LYS A 182 45.24 -8.44 22.37
N ASP A 183 44.11 -7.71 22.38
CA ASP A 183 43.92 -6.57 23.27
C ASP A 183 43.34 -6.99 24.63
N THR A 184 43.77 -6.30 25.68
CA THR A 184 43.23 -6.46 27.05
C THR A 184 42.16 -5.41 27.37
N LEU A 185 41.98 -4.42 26.49
CA LEU A 185 40.86 -3.49 26.50
C LEU A 185 39.74 -4.03 25.61
N ASN A 186 38.59 -4.26 26.23
CA ASN A 186 37.40 -4.78 25.58
C ASN A 186 36.22 -3.84 25.80
N TYR A 187 35.18 -4.00 24.98
CA TYR A 187 34.07 -3.05 24.95
C TYR A 187 32.75 -3.72 25.35
N ALA A 188 31.88 -2.95 25.99
CA ALA A 188 30.53 -3.37 26.30
C ALA A 188 29.55 -2.23 26.04
N VAL A 189 28.43 -2.55 25.40
CA VAL A 189 27.31 -1.61 25.24
C VAL A 189 26.40 -1.69 26.46
N SER A 190 25.79 -0.59 26.88
CA SER A 190 24.85 -0.56 28.00
C SER A 190 23.78 -1.65 27.90
N ALA A 191 23.61 -2.44 28.95
CA ALA A 191 22.52 -3.41 29.02
C ALA A 191 21.15 -2.73 29.10
N ARG A 192 21.08 -1.54 29.70
CA ARG A 192 19.88 -0.69 29.72
C ARG A 192 19.49 -0.25 28.32
N PHE A 193 20.45 0.08 27.46
CA PHE A 193 20.20 0.38 26.06
C PHE A 193 19.68 -0.84 25.30
N ALA A 194 20.34 -1.98 25.46
CA ALA A 194 19.93 -3.22 24.80
C ALA A 194 18.49 -3.62 25.17
N ASP A 195 18.13 -3.48 26.45
CA ASP A 195 16.79 -3.80 26.94
C ASP A 195 15.74 -2.73 26.63
N SER A 196 16.13 -1.47 26.35
CA SER A 196 15.20 -0.41 25.96
C SER A 196 14.79 -0.46 24.49
N LEU A 197 15.47 -1.27 23.67
CA LEU A 197 15.15 -1.43 22.26
C LEU A 197 13.69 -1.88 22.06
N LYS A 198 13.00 -1.17 21.18
CA LYS A 198 11.63 -1.45 20.75
C LYS A 198 11.45 -1.01 19.30
N ILE A 199 10.53 -1.66 18.58
CA ILE A 199 10.11 -1.23 17.25
C ILE A 199 9.17 -0.04 17.39
N SER A 200 9.50 1.05 16.69
CA SER A 200 8.60 2.20 16.52
C SER A 200 7.60 1.94 15.39
N GLY A 201 6.57 2.79 15.25
CA GLY A 201 5.59 2.66 14.16
C GLY A 201 6.20 2.67 12.75
N PHE A 202 7.26 3.46 12.52
CA PHE A 202 8.03 3.44 11.27
C PHE A 202 9.10 2.34 11.23
N GLY A 203 9.50 1.85 12.40
CA GLY A 203 10.58 0.90 12.58
C GLY A 203 10.39 -0.40 11.80
N MET A 204 9.14 -0.83 11.56
CA MET A 204 8.88 -2.05 10.79
C MET A 204 9.49 -2.06 9.39
N ASN A 205 9.69 -0.89 8.78
CA ASN A 205 10.26 -0.75 7.44
C ASN A 205 11.73 -0.33 7.44
N GLU A 206 12.38 -0.25 8.60
CA GLU A 206 13.80 0.03 8.66
C GLU A 206 14.61 -1.08 7.98
N ALA A 207 15.62 -0.67 7.19
CA ALA A 207 16.47 -1.60 6.45
C ALA A 207 17.08 -2.68 7.36
N SER A 208 17.50 -2.28 8.56
CA SER A 208 18.01 -3.18 9.59
C SER A 208 16.99 -4.30 9.88
N LEU A 209 15.74 -4.00 10.21
CA LEU A 209 14.71 -4.99 10.52
C LEU A 209 14.29 -5.85 9.33
N GLN A 210 14.50 -5.36 8.10
CA GLN A 210 14.21 -6.12 6.88
C GLN A 210 15.28 -7.17 6.53
N GLU A 211 16.49 -7.05 7.11
CA GLU A 211 17.57 -8.04 6.94
C GLU A 211 17.23 -9.38 7.59
N THR A 212 16.42 -9.41 8.65
CA THR A 212 15.92 -10.66 9.25
C THR A 212 14.52 -10.99 8.74
N LYS A 213 14.21 -12.29 8.57
CA LYS A 213 12.88 -12.78 8.20
C LYS A 213 12.09 -13.31 9.39
N ILE A 214 12.67 -13.28 10.59
CA ILE A 214 11.95 -13.54 11.83
C ILE A 214 10.88 -12.45 12.02
N LYS A 215 9.74 -12.86 12.57
CA LYS A 215 8.58 -12.02 12.88
C LYS A 215 8.99 -10.82 13.74
N LYS A 216 8.37 -9.67 13.49
CA LYS A 216 8.60 -8.43 14.24
C LYS A 216 7.49 -8.26 15.27
N GLU A 217 7.85 -7.79 16.45
CA GLU A 217 6.89 -7.44 17.48
C GLU A 217 6.15 -6.15 17.10
N LEU A 218 4.84 -6.10 17.34
CA LEU A 218 4.09 -4.86 17.19
C LEU A 218 4.55 -3.83 18.23
N PRO A 219 4.58 -2.52 17.90
CA PRO A 219 4.77 -1.47 18.89
C PRO A 219 3.80 -1.61 20.08
N ASP A 220 4.24 -1.19 21.27
CA ASP A 220 3.38 -1.19 22.48
C ASP A 220 2.38 -0.04 22.48
N ASN A 221 2.70 1.06 21.79
CA ASN A 221 1.79 2.18 21.62
C ASN A 221 0.80 1.87 20.50
N ILE A 222 -0.50 1.93 20.80
CA ILE A 222 -1.57 1.66 19.83
C ILE A 222 -1.47 2.52 18.56
N LYS A 223 -1.10 3.80 18.66
CA LYS A 223 -0.99 4.68 17.48
C LYS A 223 0.15 4.25 16.56
N GLU A 224 1.26 3.83 17.14
CA GLU A 224 2.40 3.29 16.39
C GLU A 224 2.06 1.92 15.77
N ALA A 225 1.28 1.09 16.48
CA ALA A 225 0.82 -0.20 15.96
C ALA A 225 -0.20 -0.03 14.81
N VAL A 226 -1.11 0.95 14.89
CA VAL A 226 -2.03 1.29 13.79
C VAL A 226 -1.25 1.81 12.58
N LEU A 227 -0.24 2.64 12.79
CA LEU A 227 0.64 3.10 11.70
C LEU A 227 1.36 1.91 11.05
N ALA A 228 1.82 0.93 11.83
CA ALA A 228 2.44 -0.28 11.31
C ALA A 228 1.47 -1.10 10.43
N LEU A 229 0.19 -1.24 10.83
CA LEU A 229 -0.83 -1.87 9.99
C LEU A 229 -1.00 -1.13 8.65
N TYR A 230 -1.16 0.19 8.69
CA TYR A 230 -1.31 1.01 7.49
C TYR A 230 -0.11 0.85 6.54
N MET A 231 1.11 0.87 7.07
CA MET A 231 2.32 0.69 6.26
C MET A 231 2.44 -0.73 5.69
N ALA A 232 2.01 -1.75 6.43
CA ALA A 232 2.06 -3.15 5.99
C ALA A 232 1.08 -3.43 4.83
N GLN A 233 -0.08 -2.76 4.81
CA GLN A 233 -1.06 -2.89 3.73
C GLN A 233 -0.47 -2.60 2.33
N THR A 234 0.56 -1.74 2.26
CA THR A 234 1.17 -1.34 0.98
C THR A 234 2.22 -2.33 0.45
N GLN A 235 2.62 -3.34 1.23
CA GLN A 235 3.78 -4.22 0.95
C GLN A 235 3.46 -5.47 0.11
N GLN A 236 2.22 -5.63 -0.37
CA GLN A 236 1.75 -6.73 -1.24
C GLN A 236 1.93 -8.17 -0.69
N ASP A 237 2.31 -8.37 0.57
CA ASP A 237 2.30 -9.68 1.23
C ASP A 237 1.02 -9.87 2.06
N SER A 238 0.01 -10.47 1.45
CA SER A 238 -1.31 -10.65 2.06
C SER A 238 -1.30 -11.57 3.28
N ALA A 239 -0.41 -12.57 3.32
CA ALA A 239 -0.36 -13.53 4.42
C ALA A 239 0.33 -12.92 5.65
N ALA A 240 1.45 -12.21 5.46
CA ALA A 240 2.11 -11.49 6.54
C ALA A 240 1.21 -10.38 7.10
N TYR A 241 0.47 -9.68 6.24
CA TYR A 241 -0.47 -8.65 6.67
C TYR A 241 -1.64 -9.21 7.49
N ALA A 242 -2.24 -10.33 7.06
CA ALA A 242 -3.29 -10.99 7.84
C ALA A 242 -2.79 -11.44 9.23
N ALA A 243 -1.59 -12.01 9.31
CA ALA A 243 -0.99 -12.40 10.59
C ALA A 243 -0.73 -11.18 11.50
N LEU A 244 -0.29 -10.05 10.94
CA LEU A 244 -0.06 -8.82 11.68
C LEU A 244 -1.36 -8.24 12.27
N ILE A 245 -2.47 -8.33 11.54
CA ILE A 245 -3.79 -7.91 12.04
C ILE A 245 -4.23 -8.79 13.22
N GLU A 246 -4.06 -10.10 13.14
CA GLU A 246 -4.37 -11.01 14.25
C GLU A 246 -3.54 -10.69 15.50
N ASP A 247 -2.24 -10.41 15.32
CA ASP A 247 -1.38 -9.97 16.42
C ASP A 247 -1.86 -8.66 17.02
N PHE A 248 -2.32 -7.72 16.19
CA PHE A 248 -2.85 -6.45 16.64
C PHE A 248 -4.13 -6.63 17.46
N ILE A 249 -5.07 -7.46 17.00
CA ILE A 249 -6.31 -7.75 17.72
C ILE A 249 -6.00 -8.44 19.05
N HIS A 250 -5.06 -9.39 19.07
CA HIS A 250 -4.65 -10.05 20.31
C HIS A 250 -4.02 -9.07 21.30
N LYS A 251 -3.17 -8.15 20.82
CA LYS A 251 -2.50 -7.15 21.66
C LYS A 251 -3.42 -6.02 22.12
N PHE A 252 -4.36 -5.61 21.26
CA PHE A 252 -5.28 -4.49 21.47
C PHE A 252 -6.74 -4.93 21.22
N PRO A 253 -7.30 -5.84 22.04
CA PRO A 253 -8.62 -6.44 21.77
C PRO A 253 -9.79 -5.46 21.83
N ASN A 254 -9.58 -4.29 22.43
CA ASN A 254 -10.57 -3.20 22.53
C ASN A 254 -10.33 -2.07 21.51
N ALA A 255 -9.42 -2.25 20.55
CA ALA A 255 -9.19 -1.30 19.49
C ALA A 255 -10.08 -1.64 18.28
N ALA A 256 -10.77 -0.63 17.72
CA ALA A 256 -11.61 -0.84 16.54
C ALA A 256 -10.79 -1.17 15.28
N ASP A 257 -9.62 -0.55 15.14
CA ASP A 257 -8.77 -0.62 13.95
C ASP A 257 -8.50 -2.07 13.50
N GLY A 258 -8.14 -2.95 14.44
CA GLY A 258 -7.85 -4.35 14.13
C GLY A 258 -9.00 -5.07 13.45
N TYR A 259 -10.22 -4.92 13.99
CA TYR A 259 -11.42 -5.51 13.42
C TYR A 259 -11.79 -4.85 12.09
N MET A 260 -11.59 -3.54 11.93
CA MET A 260 -11.85 -2.83 10.66
C MET A 260 -10.92 -3.32 9.54
N TYR A 261 -9.62 -3.45 9.83
CA TYR A 261 -8.65 -3.96 8.87
C TYR A 261 -8.90 -5.43 8.52
N ARG A 262 -9.30 -6.26 9.50
CA ARG A 262 -9.66 -7.66 9.24
C ARG A 262 -10.92 -7.77 8.39
N ALA A 263 -11.98 -7.02 8.71
CA ALA A 263 -13.19 -6.97 7.90
C ALA A 263 -12.93 -6.56 6.44
N GLN A 264 -11.99 -5.63 6.21
CA GLN A 264 -11.57 -5.26 4.85
C GLN A 264 -10.93 -6.43 4.10
N LEU A 265 -10.07 -7.21 4.75
CA LEU A 265 -9.47 -8.41 4.15
C LEU A 265 -10.52 -9.48 3.87
N GLU A 266 -11.41 -9.74 4.81
CA GLU A 266 -12.49 -10.72 4.69
C GLU A 266 -13.43 -10.37 3.55
N ALA A 267 -13.86 -9.11 3.43
CA ALA A 267 -14.67 -8.63 2.32
C ALA A 267 -13.94 -8.73 0.97
N GLY A 268 -12.62 -8.46 0.93
CA GLY A 268 -11.79 -8.68 -0.25
C GLY A 268 -11.73 -10.16 -0.66
N ALA A 269 -11.82 -11.07 0.30
CA ALA A 269 -11.93 -12.52 0.09
C ALA A 269 -13.37 -13.01 -0.13
N ASN A 270 -14.35 -12.12 -0.26
CA ASN A 270 -15.79 -12.39 -0.35
C ASN A 270 -16.40 -13.08 0.89
N ASP A 271 -15.71 -13.11 2.04
CA ASP A 271 -16.28 -13.56 3.31
C ASP A 271 -17.02 -12.40 4.01
N PHE A 272 -18.15 -12.01 3.43
CA PHE A 272 -18.94 -10.89 3.93
C PHE A 272 -19.56 -11.17 5.30
N ALA A 273 -19.78 -12.44 5.66
CA ALA A 273 -20.35 -12.81 6.95
C ALA A 273 -19.34 -12.65 8.09
N ALA A 274 -18.06 -12.95 7.85
CA ALA A 274 -16.99 -12.60 8.78
C ALA A 274 -16.82 -11.08 8.88
N ALA A 275 -16.74 -10.40 7.73
CA ALA A 275 -16.56 -8.94 7.69
C ALA A 275 -17.68 -8.18 8.42
N ASP A 276 -18.93 -8.65 8.29
CA ASP A 276 -20.09 -8.12 9.00
C ASP A 276 -19.91 -8.18 10.53
N ARG A 277 -19.48 -9.34 11.06
CA ARG A 277 -19.26 -9.53 12.50
C ARG A 277 -18.12 -8.66 13.02
N ASP A 278 -17.06 -8.52 12.24
CA ASP A 278 -15.93 -7.69 12.62
C ASP A 278 -16.25 -6.20 12.58
N MET A 279 -17.04 -5.73 11.61
CA MET A 279 -17.52 -4.35 11.63
C MET A 279 -18.45 -4.08 12.82
N GLU A 280 -19.28 -5.05 13.23
CA GLU A 280 -20.06 -4.95 14.48
C GLU A 280 -19.15 -4.84 15.71
N MET A 281 -18.05 -5.60 15.77
CA MET A 281 -17.05 -5.50 16.85
C MET A 281 -16.28 -4.18 16.80
N ALA A 282 -15.91 -3.71 15.61
CA ALA A 282 -15.28 -2.41 15.41
C ALA A 282 -16.17 -1.30 15.95
N ILE A 283 -17.44 -1.26 15.55
CA ILE A 283 -18.42 -0.28 16.04
C ILE A 283 -18.54 -0.38 17.55
N LYS A 284 -18.65 -1.59 18.13
CA LYS A 284 -18.74 -1.78 19.58
C LYS A 284 -17.54 -1.16 20.32
N ASN A 285 -16.33 -1.39 19.83
CA ASN A 285 -15.07 -0.98 20.47
C ASN A 285 -14.59 0.44 20.09
N ALA A 286 -15.19 1.05 19.07
CA ALA A 286 -14.75 2.35 18.56
C ALA A 286 -14.91 3.48 19.58
N GLN A 287 -13.83 4.25 19.77
CA GLN A 287 -13.87 5.55 20.44
C GLN A 287 -14.51 6.62 19.54
N GLN A 288 -14.16 6.61 18.25
CA GLN A 288 -14.77 7.44 17.21
C GLN A 288 -15.84 6.62 16.49
N LYS A 289 -17.08 6.68 16.98
CA LYS A 289 -18.20 5.89 16.45
C LYS A 289 -18.52 6.25 15.00
N ASP A 290 -18.40 7.52 14.63
CA ASP A 290 -18.64 8.00 13.28
C ASP A 290 -17.70 7.35 12.26
N ASP A 291 -16.41 7.24 12.57
CA ASP A 291 -15.43 6.61 11.68
C ASP A 291 -15.73 5.11 11.48
N ALA A 292 -16.12 4.39 12.53
CA ALA A 292 -16.50 2.98 12.41
C ALA A 292 -17.75 2.77 11.53
N HIS A 293 -18.80 3.57 11.74
CA HIS A 293 -20.01 3.56 10.90
C HIS A 293 -19.69 3.95 9.45
N TYR A 294 -18.84 4.96 9.24
CA TYR A 294 -18.44 5.40 7.91
C TYR A 294 -17.71 4.30 7.13
N ASN A 295 -16.73 3.65 7.76
CA ASN A 295 -16.00 2.55 7.12
C ASN A 295 -16.90 1.35 6.83
N TYR A 296 -17.90 1.09 7.69
CA TYR A 296 -18.88 0.03 7.44
C TYR A 296 -19.76 0.35 6.23
N ALA A 297 -20.27 1.58 6.15
CA ALA A 297 -21.04 2.06 5.00
C ALA A 297 -20.26 1.91 3.69
N ARG A 298 -18.98 2.29 3.69
CA ARG A 298 -18.10 2.15 2.53
C ARG A 298 -17.87 0.70 2.13
N LEU A 299 -17.69 -0.21 3.09
CA LEU A 299 -17.48 -1.63 2.82
C LEU A 299 -18.72 -2.25 2.15
N ILE A 300 -19.90 -1.94 2.69
CA ILE A 300 -21.20 -2.37 2.14
C ILE A 300 -21.40 -1.76 0.73
N TYR A 301 -21.13 -0.46 0.57
CA TYR A 301 -21.25 0.21 -0.72
C TYR A 301 -20.33 -0.43 -1.77
N ASN A 302 -19.04 -0.59 -1.48
CA ASN A 302 -18.06 -1.18 -2.39
C ASN A 302 -18.47 -2.59 -2.82
N LYS A 303 -18.96 -3.43 -1.88
CA LYS A 303 -19.48 -4.75 -2.20
C LYS A 303 -20.60 -4.68 -3.23
N ASN A 304 -21.56 -3.77 -3.06
CA ASN A 304 -22.71 -3.64 -3.95
C ASN A 304 -22.34 -3.07 -5.34
N ILE A 305 -21.30 -2.27 -5.44
CA ILE A 305 -20.85 -1.67 -6.71
C ILE A 305 -19.91 -2.59 -7.49
N PHE A 306 -18.97 -3.26 -6.81
CA PHE A 306 -17.84 -3.94 -7.47
C PHE A 306 -17.87 -5.47 -7.33
N GLN A 307 -18.64 -6.03 -6.40
CA GLN A 307 -18.70 -7.48 -6.12
C GLN A 307 -20.14 -8.01 -6.29
N THR A 308 -20.76 -7.72 -7.44
CA THR A 308 -22.16 -8.08 -7.73
C THR A 308 -22.40 -9.58 -7.80
N ASP A 309 -21.37 -10.36 -8.13
CA ASP A 309 -21.46 -11.82 -8.33
C ASP A 309 -21.43 -12.62 -7.01
N ALA A 310 -21.15 -11.96 -5.88
CA ALA A 310 -21.07 -12.58 -4.57
C ALA A 310 -22.22 -12.06 -3.66
N PRO A 311 -23.34 -12.79 -3.57
CA PRO A 311 -24.52 -12.34 -2.83
C PRO A 311 -24.29 -12.37 -1.32
N TYR A 312 -24.84 -11.36 -0.63
CA TYR A 312 -24.95 -11.33 0.84
C TYR A 312 -26.10 -10.39 1.22
N ASP A 313 -27.23 -10.97 1.59
CA ASP A 313 -28.52 -10.26 1.66
C ASP A 313 -28.58 -9.16 2.73
N LYS A 314 -27.73 -9.25 3.76
CA LYS A 314 -27.68 -8.22 4.81
C LYS A 314 -27.05 -6.91 4.34
N TRP A 315 -26.18 -6.97 3.33
CA TRP A 315 -25.42 -5.81 2.85
C TRP A 315 -26.11 -5.20 1.64
N THR A 316 -27.11 -4.38 1.89
CA THR A 316 -27.86 -3.64 0.87
C THR A 316 -27.38 -2.19 0.78
N LEU A 317 -27.70 -1.51 -0.33
CA LEU A 317 -27.48 -0.07 -0.44
C LEU A 317 -28.26 0.72 0.62
N ASP A 318 -29.41 0.23 1.08
CA ASP A 318 -30.17 0.85 2.18
C ASP A 318 -29.41 0.76 3.51
N LYS A 319 -28.78 -0.39 3.79
CA LYS A 319 -27.90 -0.51 4.97
C LYS A 319 -26.70 0.43 4.87
N ALA A 320 -26.03 0.50 3.73
CA ALA A 320 -24.93 1.46 3.53
C ALA A 320 -25.39 2.91 3.77
N LEU A 321 -26.60 3.25 3.30
CA LEU A 321 -27.18 4.58 3.48
C LEU A 321 -27.48 4.90 4.95
N GLU A 322 -28.00 3.92 5.71
CA GLU A 322 -28.24 4.05 7.14
C GLU A 322 -26.94 4.25 7.93
N GLU A 323 -25.91 3.47 7.63
CA GLU A 323 -24.61 3.54 8.28
C GLU A 323 -23.93 4.91 8.05
N VAL A 324 -23.90 5.42 6.80
CA VAL A 324 -23.28 6.72 6.52
C VAL A 324 -24.05 7.88 7.14
N ARG A 325 -25.38 7.79 7.20
CA ARG A 325 -26.22 8.79 7.89
C ARG A 325 -26.01 8.76 9.39
N THR A 326 -25.86 7.58 9.96
CA THR A 326 -25.49 7.40 11.38
C THR A 326 -24.14 8.04 11.67
N ALA A 327 -23.13 7.78 10.83
CA ALA A 327 -21.82 8.42 10.95
C ALA A 327 -21.93 9.96 10.94
N ASN A 328 -22.66 10.51 9.98
CA ASN A 328 -22.86 11.96 9.86
C ASN A 328 -23.71 12.58 10.98
N ALA A 329 -24.61 11.82 11.59
CA ALA A 329 -25.37 12.27 12.76
C ALA A 329 -24.50 12.34 14.03
N VAL A 330 -23.54 11.42 14.18
CA VAL A 330 -22.59 11.42 15.31
C VAL A 330 -21.58 12.56 15.17
N ASN A 331 -21.01 12.73 13.98
CA ASN A 331 -20.02 13.77 13.70
C ASN A 331 -20.19 14.22 12.24
N PRO A 332 -20.85 15.36 11.99
CA PRO A 332 -21.08 15.84 10.64
C PRO A 332 -19.77 16.08 9.89
N GLN A 333 -19.60 15.38 8.77
CA GLN A 333 -18.45 15.53 7.89
C GLN A 333 -18.91 15.61 6.43
N LEU A 334 -18.33 16.54 5.68
CA LEU A 334 -18.68 16.73 4.27
C LEU A 334 -18.37 15.47 3.41
N MET A 335 -17.35 14.70 3.79
CA MET A 335 -17.00 13.44 3.14
C MET A 335 -18.08 12.35 3.33
N TYR A 336 -18.74 12.33 4.49
CA TYR A 336 -19.85 11.40 4.75
C TYR A 336 -21.05 11.78 3.88
N ARG A 337 -21.35 13.08 3.76
CA ARG A 337 -22.38 13.60 2.85
C ARG A 337 -22.08 13.25 1.39
N GLN A 338 -20.83 13.35 0.94
CA GLN A 338 -20.47 12.93 -0.41
C GLN A 338 -20.72 11.44 -0.64
N THR A 339 -20.38 10.60 0.36
CA THR A 339 -20.61 9.16 0.28
C THR A 339 -22.11 8.83 0.29
N GLU A 340 -22.91 9.55 1.07
CA GLU A 340 -24.38 9.48 1.03
C GLU A 340 -24.92 9.76 -0.39
N ALA A 341 -24.45 10.82 -1.04
CA ALA A 341 -24.84 11.14 -2.41
C ALA A 341 -24.47 10.02 -3.40
N ASN A 342 -23.27 9.44 -3.27
CA ASN A 342 -22.82 8.32 -4.10
C ASN A 342 -23.72 7.08 -3.93
N ILE A 343 -24.14 6.79 -2.70
CA ILE A 343 -25.07 5.68 -2.39
C ILE A 343 -26.45 5.96 -2.99
N LEU A 344 -26.99 7.18 -2.82
CA LEU A 344 -28.28 7.58 -3.40
C LEU A 344 -28.27 7.52 -4.93
N PHE A 345 -27.17 7.91 -5.57
CA PHE A 345 -26.99 7.77 -7.01
C PHE A 345 -27.05 6.29 -7.44
N ALA A 346 -26.36 5.40 -6.73
CA ALA A 346 -26.42 3.96 -6.99
C ALA A 346 -27.81 3.36 -6.78
N GLN A 347 -28.60 3.91 -5.83
CA GLN A 347 -30.01 3.59 -5.63
C GLN A 347 -30.94 4.18 -6.70
N LYS A 348 -30.40 4.90 -7.70
CA LYS A 348 -31.15 5.64 -8.74
C LYS A 348 -32.01 6.79 -8.19
N LYS A 349 -31.74 7.24 -6.96
CA LYS A 349 -32.38 8.42 -6.33
C LYS A 349 -31.65 9.70 -6.76
N TYR A 350 -31.65 9.98 -8.05
CA TYR A 350 -30.80 11.01 -8.66
C TYR A 350 -31.12 12.43 -8.18
N ALA A 351 -32.38 12.73 -7.86
CA ALA A 351 -32.76 14.04 -7.34
C ALA A 351 -32.16 14.30 -5.94
N GLU A 352 -32.31 13.34 -5.02
CA GLU A 352 -31.73 13.44 -3.67
C GLU A 352 -30.20 13.49 -3.73
N ALA A 353 -29.57 12.66 -4.58
CA ALA A 353 -28.13 12.70 -4.77
C ALA A 353 -27.65 14.06 -5.32
N TYR A 354 -28.38 14.62 -6.29
CA TYR A 354 -28.08 15.94 -6.86
C TYR A 354 -28.12 17.04 -5.81
N ASP A 355 -29.14 17.06 -4.94
CA ASP A 355 -29.28 18.10 -3.92
C ASP A 355 -28.06 18.13 -2.99
N ILE A 356 -27.56 16.95 -2.61
CA ILE A 356 -26.34 16.85 -1.80
C ILE A 356 -25.10 17.30 -2.59
N TYR A 357 -24.90 16.84 -3.84
CA TYR A 357 -23.74 17.30 -4.61
C TYR A 357 -23.75 18.81 -4.85
N ASN A 358 -24.92 19.39 -5.08
CA ASN A 358 -25.10 20.82 -5.26
C ASN A 358 -24.77 21.59 -3.97
N GLU A 359 -25.26 21.11 -2.82
CA GLU A 359 -24.88 21.61 -1.49
C GLU A 359 -23.34 21.59 -1.32
N LEU A 360 -22.70 20.44 -1.55
CA LEU A 360 -21.26 20.26 -1.39
C LEU A 360 -20.44 21.14 -2.33
N SER A 361 -20.94 21.40 -3.54
CA SER A 361 -20.29 22.30 -4.51
C SER A 361 -20.21 23.76 -4.06
N SER A 362 -20.96 24.12 -3.01
CA SER A 362 -20.92 25.45 -2.38
C SER A 362 -20.00 25.52 -1.16
N THR A 363 -19.29 24.42 -0.83
CA THR A 363 -18.39 24.34 0.34
C THR A 363 -16.92 24.38 -0.09
N ASN A 364 -16.01 24.20 0.86
CA ASN A 364 -14.57 24.03 0.56
C ASN A 364 -14.24 22.74 -0.21
N MET A 365 -15.19 21.80 -0.36
CA MET A 365 -15.02 20.62 -1.21
C MET A 365 -15.25 20.88 -2.70
N LYS A 366 -15.64 22.10 -3.08
CA LYS A 366 -15.88 22.51 -4.47
C LYS A 366 -14.75 22.02 -5.39
N SER A 367 -15.10 21.17 -6.34
CA SER A 367 -14.17 20.50 -7.24
C SER A 367 -14.87 20.15 -8.56
N ALA A 368 -14.08 19.87 -9.59
CA ALA A 368 -14.60 19.41 -10.87
C ALA A 368 -15.40 18.11 -10.72
N GLU A 369 -14.94 17.21 -9.85
CA GLU A 369 -15.59 15.93 -9.56
C GLU A 369 -16.99 16.08 -8.96
N LEU A 370 -17.20 17.04 -8.05
CA LEU A 370 -18.53 17.29 -7.49
C LEU A 370 -19.50 17.84 -8.56
N TYR A 371 -19.06 18.79 -9.37
CA TYR A 371 -19.88 19.29 -10.47
C TYR A 371 -20.16 18.20 -11.50
N PHE A 372 -19.19 17.33 -11.76
CA PHE A 372 -19.35 16.18 -12.63
C PHE A 372 -20.38 15.18 -12.11
N SER A 373 -20.29 14.83 -10.83
CA SER A 373 -21.25 13.96 -10.16
C SER A 373 -22.66 14.56 -10.19
N ALA A 374 -22.80 15.87 -9.90
CA ALA A 374 -24.07 16.58 -10.01
C ALA A 374 -24.63 16.57 -11.45
N ALA A 375 -23.77 16.76 -12.46
CA ALA A 375 -24.19 16.72 -13.86
C ALA A 375 -24.68 15.34 -14.28
N ARG A 376 -24.03 14.27 -13.80
CA ARG A 376 -24.46 12.88 -14.04
C ARG A 376 -25.84 12.63 -13.45
N CYS A 377 -26.16 13.18 -12.28
CA CYS A 377 -27.54 13.13 -11.77
C CYS A 377 -28.53 13.79 -12.75
N LYS A 378 -28.20 14.97 -13.28
CA LYS A 378 -29.05 15.69 -14.24
C LYS A 378 -29.20 14.98 -15.57
N GLU A 379 -28.15 14.32 -16.03
CA GLU A 379 -28.21 13.44 -17.20
C GLU A 379 -29.17 12.28 -17.02
N MET A 380 -29.10 11.58 -15.87
CA MET A 380 -30.02 10.48 -15.57
C MET A 380 -31.48 10.97 -15.44
N LEU A 381 -31.67 12.22 -15.03
CA LEU A 381 -32.96 12.92 -15.02
C LEU A 381 -33.37 13.51 -16.38
N LYS A 382 -32.55 13.34 -17.43
CA LYS A 382 -32.75 13.90 -18.79
C LYS A 382 -32.86 15.42 -18.83
N ASP A 383 -32.25 16.10 -17.86
CA ASP A 383 -32.14 17.56 -17.79
C ASP A 383 -30.83 18.01 -18.46
N THR A 384 -30.86 18.06 -19.79
CA THR A 384 -29.67 18.38 -20.62
C THR A 384 -29.16 19.80 -20.35
N THR A 385 -30.04 20.75 -20.00
CA THR A 385 -29.66 22.14 -19.75
C THR A 385 -28.85 22.27 -18.46
N SER A 386 -29.34 21.71 -17.34
CA SER A 386 -28.58 21.73 -16.08
C SER A 386 -27.33 20.87 -16.15
N MET A 387 -27.38 19.71 -16.84
CA MET A 387 -26.20 18.88 -17.07
C MET A 387 -25.08 19.70 -17.72
N LEU A 388 -25.37 20.43 -18.80
CA LEU A 388 -24.38 21.27 -19.48
C LEU A 388 -23.82 22.37 -18.59
N ALA A 389 -24.67 23.09 -17.85
CA ALA A 389 -24.22 24.16 -16.97
C ALA A 389 -23.27 23.64 -15.86
N LEU A 390 -23.53 22.43 -15.36
CA LEU A 390 -22.67 21.77 -14.39
C LEU A 390 -21.36 21.28 -15.02
N MET A 391 -21.39 20.77 -16.26
CA MET A 391 -20.18 20.45 -17.01
C MET A 391 -19.30 21.67 -17.29
N ASP A 392 -19.91 22.82 -17.62
CA ASP A 392 -19.18 24.07 -17.76
C ASP A 392 -18.59 24.51 -16.41
N SER A 393 -19.32 24.34 -15.31
CA SER A 393 -18.81 24.60 -13.95
C SER A 393 -17.64 23.69 -13.58
N ALA A 394 -17.69 22.41 -13.96
CA ALA A 394 -16.58 21.46 -13.77
C ALA A 394 -15.34 21.92 -14.55
N MET A 395 -15.51 22.33 -15.81
CA MET A 395 -14.42 22.80 -16.66
C MET A 395 -13.83 24.14 -16.21
N ASN A 396 -14.62 24.99 -15.55
CA ASN A 396 -14.15 26.25 -14.97
C ASN A 396 -13.22 26.05 -13.75
N MET A 397 -13.09 24.82 -13.24
CA MET A 397 -12.08 24.48 -12.22
C MET A 397 -10.67 24.34 -12.81
N TYR A 398 -10.55 24.39 -14.14
CA TYR A 398 -9.29 24.29 -14.87
C TYR A 398 -9.04 25.55 -15.70
N SER A 399 -7.76 25.92 -15.83
CA SER A 399 -7.32 26.99 -16.71
C SER A 399 -6.57 26.43 -17.93
N LYS A 400 -6.60 27.16 -19.05
CA LYS A 400 -5.77 26.82 -20.21
C LYS A 400 -4.32 27.30 -19.99
N PRO A 401 -3.30 26.58 -20.52
CA PRO A 401 -3.41 25.28 -21.19
C PRO A 401 -3.80 24.18 -20.21
N TYR A 402 -4.69 23.28 -20.64
CA TYR A 402 -5.18 22.20 -19.78
C TYR A 402 -4.08 21.16 -19.50
N LEU A 403 -4.22 20.49 -18.36
CA LEU A 403 -3.44 19.30 -18.01
C LEU A 403 -4.32 18.04 -18.11
N LYS A 404 -3.69 16.85 -18.06
CA LYS A 404 -4.38 15.56 -18.29
C LYS A 404 -5.55 15.32 -17.33
N GLU A 405 -5.51 15.91 -16.14
CA GLU A 405 -6.56 15.84 -15.13
C GLU A 405 -7.89 16.43 -15.62
N ALA A 406 -7.87 17.36 -16.59
CA ALA A 406 -9.06 17.94 -17.20
C ALA A 406 -9.71 17.03 -18.26
N ALA A 407 -8.99 16.03 -18.77
CA ALA A 407 -9.42 15.23 -19.92
C ALA A 407 -10.77 14.49 -19.70
N PRO A 408 -11.04 13.84 -18.55
CA PRO A 408 -12.34 13.19 -18.32
C PRO A 408 -13.51 14.17 -18.41
N TYR A 409 -13.32 15.40 -17.92
CA TYR A 409 -14.35 16.44 -17.91
C TYR A 409 -14.54 17.07 -19.29
N LEU A 410 -13.46 17.25 -20.08
CA LEU A 410 -13.56 17.67 -21.48
C LEU A 410 -14.36 16.67 -22.31
N TRP A 411 -14.04 15.38 -22.18
CA TRP A 411 -14.76 14.33 -22.89
C TRP A 411 -16.24 14.24 -22.49
N SER A 412 -16.52 14.37 -21.19
CA SER A 412 -17.89 14.33 -20.68
C SER A 412 -18.70 15.55 -21.12
N ARG A 413 -18.09 16.75 -21.12
CA ARG A 413 -18.73 17.96 -21.64
C ARG A 413 -18.94 17.89 -23.14
N ALA A 414 -18.00 17.33 -23.90
CA ALA A 414 -18.17 17.10 -25.34
C ALA A 414 -19.42 16.23 -25.60
N GLN A 415 -19.57 15.11 -24.90
CA GLN A 415 -20.75 14.24 -25.01
C GLN A 415 -22.04 14.98 -24.64
N ALA A 416 -22.03 15.74 -23.54
CA ALA A 416 -23.18 16.55 -23.13
C ALA A 416 -23.56 17.59 -24.21
N ARG A 417 -22.57 18.20 -24.87
CA ARG A 417 -22.76 19.15 -25.97
C ARG A 417 -23.30 18.46 -27.23
N LEU A 418 -22.86 17.24 -27.54
CA LEU A 418 -23.42 16.44 -28.62
C LEU A 418 -24.91 16.14 -28.39
N GLN A 419 -25.28 15.70 -27.18
CA GLN A 419 -26.69 15.48 -26.82
C GLN A 419 -27.53 16.75 -26.97
N ALA A 420 -26.95 17.91 -26.66
CA ALA A 420 -27.58 19.22 -26.84
C ALA A 420 -27.48 19.78 -28.27
N LYS A 421 -26.95 19.02 -29.24
CA LYS A 421 -26.73 19.43 -30.63
C LYS A 421 -25.81 20.64 -30.81
N LYS A 422 -24.94 20.88 -29.83
CA LYS A 422 -23.90 21.93 -29.82
C LYS A 422 -22.61 21.41 -30.46
N PHE A 423 -22.69 20.99 -31.73
CA PHE A 423 -21.64 20.20 -32.38
C PHE A 423 -20.28 20.90 -32.43
N ARG A 424 -20.23 22.20 -32.78
CA ARG A 424 -18.96 22.95 -32.85
C ARG A 424 -18.27 23.10 -31.49
N GLU A 425 -19.05 23.31 -30.43
CA GLU A 425 -18.53 23.40 -29.06
C GLU A 425 -18.06 22.01 -28.56
N ALA A 426 -18.73 20.93 -28.98
CA ALA A 426 -18.28 19.57 -28.68
C ALA A 426 -16.95 19.24 -29.36
N ILE A 427 -16.81 19.59 -30.65
CA ILE A 427 -15.58 19.39 -31.42
C ILE A 427 -14.41 20.17 -30.79
N ALA A 428 -14.65 21.39 -30.31
CA ALA A 428 -13.62 22.16 -29.61
C ALA A 428 -13.11 21.42 -28.35
N ASP A 429 -14.01 20.86 -27.53
CA ASP A 429 -13.62 20.05 -26.38
C ASP A 429 -12.90 18.76 -26.78
N MET A 430 -13.31 18.12 -27.88
CA MET A 430 -12.64 16.93 -28.40
C MET A 430 -11.24 17.22 -28.92
N ASN A 431 -11.01 18.41 -29.49
CA ASN A 431 -9.68 18.84 -29.91
C ASN A 431 -8.77 19.07 -28.70
N ASP A 432 -9.26 19.79 -27.68
CA ASP A 432 -8.54 19.94 -26.41
C ASP A 432 -8.26 18.55 -25.78
N TYR A 433 -9.22 17.62 -25.84
CA TYR A 433 -9.05 16.25 -25.34
C TYR A 433 -7.96 15.47 -26.10
N GLU A 434 -7.98 15.50 -27.44
CA GLU A 434 -6.98 14.85 -28.29
C GLU A 434 -5.58 15.35 -27.95
N GLU A 435 -5.39 16.65 -27.73
CA GLU A 435 -4.09 17.24 -27.37
C GLU A 435 -3.52 16.66 -26.07
N LEU A 436 -4.37 16.41 -25.08
CA LEU A 436 -3.98 15.85 -23.78
C LEU A 436 -3.76 14.33 -23.81
N MET A 437 -4.54 13.64 -24.63
CA MET A 437 -4.70 12.18 -24.62
C MET A 437 -4.14 11.50 -25.87
N LYS A 438 -3.28 12.17 -26.65
CA LYS A 438 -2.74 11.69 -27.95
C LYS A 438 -2.37 10.20 -28.02
N ALA A 439 -1.77 9.64 -26.96
CA ALA A 439 -1.36 8.22 -26.93
C ALA A 439 -2.51 7.24 -26.65
N ASN A 440 -3.66 7.73 -26.21
CA ASN A 440 -4.80 6.97 -25.69
C ASN A 440 -6.09 7.15 -26.52
N VAL A 441 -6.07 7.97 -27.57
CA VAL A 441 -7.18 8.05 -28.53
C VAL A 441 -7.12 6.87 -29.50
N ASN A 442 -8.28 6.41 -29.97
CA ASN A 442 -8.42 5.28 -30.89
C ASN A 442 -9.27 5.66 -32.11
N ASP A 443 -9.48 4.71 -33.03
CA ASP A 443 -10.31 4.89 -34.21
C ASP A 443 -11.73 5.35 -33.87
N ASN A 444 -12.34 4.78 -32.82
CA ASN A 444 -13.67 5.17 -32.37
C ASN A 444 -13.75 6.64 -31.92
N PHE A 445 -12.71 7.19 -31.30
CA PHE A 445 -12.66 8.63 -30.99
C PHE A 445 -12.78 9.49 -32.24
N TYR A 446 -12.00 9.18 -33.28
CA TYR A 446 -12.06 9.90 -34.56
C TYR A 446 -13.39 9.69 -35.28
N TYR A 447 -14.00 8.50 -35.18
CA TYR A 447 -15.33 8.26 -35.74
C TYR A 447 -16.42 9.10 -35.04
N ILE A 448 -16.41 9.19 -33.71
CA ILE A 448 -17.38 10.03 -32.97
C ILE A 448 -17.18 11.51 -33.33
N ARG A 449 -15.92 12.00 -33.42
CA ARG A 449 -15.68 13.39 -33.80
C ARG A 449 -16.06 13.66 -35.26
N HIS A 450 -15.81 12.72 -36.17
CA HIS A 450 -16.31 12.76 -37.54
C HIS A 450 -17.84 12.94 -37.60
N GLN A 451 -18.61 12.16 -36.84
CA GLN A 451 -20.07 12.31 -36.79
C GLN A 451 -20.48 13.71 -36.31
N ALA A 452 -19.82 14.22 -35.27
CA ALA A 452 -20.05 15.58 -34.79
C ALA A 452 -19.72 16.65 -35.86
N GLU A 453 -18.64 16.45 -36.60
CA GLU A 453 -18.19 17.34 -37.68
C GLU A 453 -19.16 17.35 -38.86
N ILE A 454 -19.75 16.20 -39.22
CA ILE A 454 -20.83 16.10 -40.21
C ILE A 454 -22.01 16.98 -39.81
N GLU A 455 -22.50 16.80 -38.58
CA GLU A 455 -23.64 17.55 -38.05
C GLU A 455 -23.31 19.06 -37.88
N GLY A 456 -22.06 19.37 -37.53
CA GLY A 456 -21.49 20.71 -37.48
C GLY A 456 -21.19 21.34 -38.86
N ARG A 457 -21.40 20.60 -39.95
CA ARG A 457 -21.12 20.94 -41.36
C ARG A 457 -19.65 21.27 -41.64
N LEU A 458 -18.73 20.63 -40.91
CA LEU A 458 -17.28 20.74 -41.05
C LEU A 458 -16.76 19.59 -41.92
N TYR A 459 -17.28 19.46 -43.15
CA TYR A 459 -17.06 18.26 -43.98
C TYR A 459 -15.59 17.95 -44.29
N GLN A 460 -14.73 18.97 -44.42
CA GLN A 460 -13.30 18.71 -44.63
C GLN A 460 -12.62 18.12 -43.39
N GLN A 461 -13.01 18.55 -42.19
CA GLN A 461 -12.49 17.98 -40.94
C GLN A 461 -13.00 16.54 -40.81
N ALA A 462 -14.29 16.32 -41.10
CA ALA A 462 -14.91 15.00 -41.10
C ALA A 462 -14.19 14.01 -42.03
N LEU A 463 -13.79 14.44 -43.24
CA LEU A 463 -13.00 13.63 -44.16
C LEU A 463 -11.61 13.28 -43.61
N ASN A 464 -10.97 14.21 -42.90
CA ASN A 464 -9.66 13.98 -42.30
C ASN A 464 -9.78 12.96 -41.15
N ASP A 465 -10.77 13.11 -40.28
CA ASP A 465 -10.97 12.25 -39.12
C ASP A 465 -11.39 10.82 -39.50
N ILE A 466 -12.31 10.65 -40.45
CA ILE A 466 -12.66 9.29 -40.92
C ILE A 466 -11.46 8.62 -41.60
N THR A 467 -10.60 9.39 -42.26
CA THR A 467 -9.35 8.85 -42.82
C THR A 467 -8.39 8.42 -41.71
N ARG A 468 -8.30 9.16 -40.60
CA ARG A 468 -7.52 8.73 -39.43
C ARG A 468 -8.09 7.46 -38.80
N ALA A 469 -9.42 7.36 -38.65
CA ALA A 469 -10.08 6.16 -38.16
C ALA A 469 -9.74 4.92 -39.03
N ILE A 470 -9.78 5.05 -40.37
CA ILE A 470 -9.36 4.00 -41.31
C ILE A 470 -7.89 3.62 -41.11
N VAL A 471 -6.98 4.58 -40.96
CA VAL A 471 -5.55 4.28 -40.73
C VAL A 471 -5.34 3.50 -39.43
N MET A 472 -6.12 3.80 -38.38
CA MET A 472 -6.03 3.12 -37.09
C MET A 472 -6.68 1.74 -37.09
N ASN A 473 -7.77 1.56 -37.84
CA ASN A 473 -8.46 0.29 -37.99
C ASN A 473 -8.85 0.04 -39.46
N PRO A 474 -7.91 -0.45 -40.29
CA PRO A 474 -8.11 -0.59 -41.74
C PRO A 474 -9.03 -1.75 -42.13
N LYS A 475 -9.51 -2.54 -41.17
CA LYS A 475 -10.42 -3.67 -41.43
C LYS A 475 -11.89 -3.31 -41.22
N GLU A 476 -12.16 -2.14 -40.66
CA GLU A 476 -13.52 -1.68 -40.39
C GLU A 476 -14.14 -1.08 -41.66
N THR A 477 -14.97 -1.85 -42.35
CA THR A 477 -15.61 -1.45 -43.62
C THR A 477 -16.59 -0.30 -43.44
N LEU A 478 -17.19 -0.16 -42.25
CA LEU A 478 -18.06 0.97 -41.92
C LEU A 478 -17.36 2.32 -42.16
N TYR A 479 -16.07 2.45 -41.84
CA TYR A 479 -15.37 3.73 -42.01
C TYR A 479 -15.17 4.10 -43.48
N TYR A 480 -14.95 3.12 -44.35
CA TYR A 480 -14.88 3.34 -45.79
C TYR A 480 -16.25 3.74 -46.36
N ALA A 481 -17.31 3.09 -45.89
CA ALA A 481 -18.68 3.41 -46.25
C ALA A 481 -19.05 4.86 -45.87
N GLU A 482 -18.73 5.27 -44.64
CA GLU A 482 -18.95 6.64 -44.13
C GLU A 482 -18.13 7.67 -44.90
N LYS A 483 -16.87 7.37 -45.21
CA LYS A 483 -16.02 8.24 -46.04
C LYS A 483 -16.57 8.39 -47.46
N ALA A 484 -16.92 7.29 -48.13
CA ALA A 484 -17.47 7.32 -49.49
C ALA A 484 -18.81 8.08 -49.54
N SER A 485 -19.67 7.87 -48.55
CA SER A 485 -20.93 8.60 -48.37
C SER A 485 -20.69 10.10 -48.25
N LEU A 486 -19.70 10.52 -47.44
CA LEU A 486 -19.33 11.92 -47.28
C LEU A 486 -18.72 12.50 -48.57
N GLU A 487 -17.82 11.79 -49.23
CA GLU A 487 -17.22 12.19 -50.51
C GLU A 487 -18.28 12.42 -51.59
N ILE A 488 -19.29 11.53 -51.68
CA ILE A 488 -20.45 11.71 -52.55
C ILE A 488 -21.20 12.99 -52.16
N ARG A 489 -21.47 13.21 -50.87
CA ARG A 489 -22.21 14.37 -50.37
C ARG A 489 -21.52 15.70 -50.72
N VAL A 490 -20.18 15.73 -50.73
CA VAL A 490 -19.40 16.93 -51.08
C VAL A 490 -18.98 16.99 -52.56
N GLY A 491 -19.44 16.06 -53.41
CA GLY A 491 -19.20 16.08 -54.85
C GLY A 491 -17.85 15.50 -55.30
N LEU A 492 -17.11 14.83 -54.41
CA LEU A 492 -15.82 14.20 -54.68
C LEU A 492 -16.01 12.78 -55.24
N TYR A 493 -16.69 12.65 -56.38
CA TYR A 493 -17.11 11.34 -56.90
C TYR A 493 -15.95 10.41 -57.27
N ASP A 494 -14.83 10.96 -57.76
CA ASP A 494 -13.63 10.17 -58.06
C ASP A 494 -13.02 9.54 -56.80
N ASN A 495 -12.94 10.31 -55.71
CA ASN A 495 -12.46 9.81 -54.43
C ASN A 495 -13.44 8.78 -53.87
N ALA A 496 -14.75 9.03 -53.94
CA ALA A 496 -15.76 8.07 -53.49
C ALA A 496 -15.67 6.72 -54.21
N ILE A 497 -15.42 6.72 -55.53
CA ILE A 497 -15.19 5.50 -56.30
C ILE A 497 -13.93 4.76 -55.81
N ALA A 498 -12.85 5.49 -55.52
CA ALA A 498 -11.62 4.91 -55.01
C ALA A 498 -11.83 4.31 -53.60
N THR A 499 -12.40 5.08 -52.67
CA THR A 499 -12.72 4.65 -51.31
C THR A 499 -13.63 3.42 -51.30
N ALA A 500 -14.67 3.39 -52.14
CA ALA A 500 -15.58 2.24 -52.22
C ALA A 500 -14.87 0.98 -52.76
N LYS A 501 -13.94 1.12 -53.71
CA LYS A 501 -13.10 0.01 -54.17
C LYS A 501 -12.12 -0.47 -53.10
N GLU A 502 -11.58 0.44 -52.30
CA GLU A 502 -10.77 0.08 -51.13
C GLU A 502 -11.59 -0.73 -50.12
N SER A 503 -12.84 -0.31 -49.82
CA SER A 503 -13.75 -1.09 -48.97
C SER A 503 -13.92 -2.52 -49.48
N LEU A 504 -14.19 -2.66 -50.79
CA LEU A 504 -14.37 -3.96 -51.44
C LEU A 504 -13.09 -4.81 -51.53
N SER A 505 -11.91 -4.18 -51.38
CA SER A 505 -10.64 -4.90 -51.26
C SER A 505 -10.39 -5.42 -49.84
N VAL A 506 -10.96 -4.75 -48.82
CA VAL A 506 -10.94 -5.17 -47.42
C VAL A 506 -11.95 -6.31 -47.20
N ASP A 507 -13.18 -6.13 -47.68
CA ASP A 507 -14.21 -7.16 -47.70
C ASP A 507 -14.98 -7.13 -49.03
N ALA A 508 -14.75 -8.15 -49.85
CA ALA A 508 -15.45 -8.31 -51.13
C ALA A 508 -16.96 -8.54 -50.99
N ASN A 509 -17.43 -8.86 -49.78
CA ASN A 509 -18.83 -9.06 -49.44
C ASN A 509 -19.48 -7.84 -48.75
N ASP A 510 -18.82 -6.68 -48.72
CA ASP A 510 -19.40 -5.46 -48.19
C ASP A 510 -20.47 -4.89 -49.14
N SER A 511 -21.74 -4.98 -48.73
CA SER A 511 -22.87 -4.48 -49.51
C SER A 511 -22.86 -2.95 -49.65
N ASP A 512 -22.35 -2.21 -48.65
CA ASP A 512 -22.28 -0.75 -48.67
C ASP A 512 -21.16 -0.29 -49.62
N GLY A 513 -20.07 -1.03 -49.72
CA GLY A 513 -19.02 -0.82 -50.73
C GLY A 513 -19.57 -0.82 -52.15
N TYR A 514 -20.39 -1.81 -52.52
CA TYR A 514 -21.06 -1.83 -53.83
C TYR A 514 -22.11 -0.72 -53.98
N LEU A 515 -22.84 -0.40 -52.91
CA LEU A 515 -23.84 0.66 -52.90
C LEU A 515 -23.19 2.01 -53.24
N PHE A 516 -22.18 2.43 -52.48
CA PHE A 516 -21.53 3.72 -52.65
C PHE A 516 -20.70 3.79 -53.94
N LEU A 517 -20.10 2.67 -54.38
CA LEU A 517 -19.46 2.59 -55.69
C LEU A 517 -20.47 2.90 -56.81
N GLY A 518 -21.64 2.26 -56.74
CA GLY A 518 -22.71 2.44 -57.72
C GLY A 518 -23.26 3.86 -57.76
N VAL A 519 -23.56 4.45 -56.58
CA VAL A 519 -24.03 5.84 -56.46
C VAL A 519 -22.99 6.81 -57.02
N ALA A 520 -21.71 6.68 -56.65
CA ALA A 520 -20.66 7.58 -57.09
C ALA A 520 -20.45 7.50 -58.62
N GLN A 521 -20.49 6.31 -59.22
CA GLN A 521 -20.43 6.13 -60.68
C GLN A 521 -21.61 6.76 -61.39
N CYS A 522 -22.83 6.56 -60.90
CA CYS A 522 -24.03 7.19 -61.45
C CYS A 522 -23.94 8.72 -61.42
N LEU A 523 -23.49 9.31 -60.31
CA LEU A 523 -23.34 10.76 -60.17
C LEU A 523 -22.19 11.33 -61.00
N LYS A 524 -21.14 10.55 -61.25
CA LYS A 524 -20.05 10.91 -62.17
C LYS A 524 -20.46 10.86 -63.65
N GLY A 525 -21.56 10.20 -63.98
CA GLY A 525 -22.08 10.03 -65.35
C GLY A 525 -21.91 8.61 -65.92
N ASN A 526 -21.26 7.71 -65.19
CA ASN A 526 -21.04 6.31 -65.54
C ASN A 526 -22.24 5.44 -65.15
N LYS A 527 -23.44 5.82 -65.60
CA LYS A 527 -24.71 5.24 -65.13
C LYS A 527 -24.82 3.73 -65.32
N LYS A 528 -24.29 3.18 -66.43
CA LYS A 528 -24.39 1.75 -66.75
C LYS A 528 -23.63 0.90 -65.73
N GLU A 529 -22.37 1.23 -65.46
CA GLU A 529 -21.58 0.53 -64.42
C GLU A 529 -22.16 0.79 -63.02
N GLY A 530 -22.63 2.01 -62.77
CA GLY A 530 -23.21 2.38 -61.47
C GLY A 530 -24.44 1.53 -61.12
N ILE A 531 -25.38 1.37 -62.06
CA ILE A 531 -26.57 0.53 -61.87
C ILE A 531 -26.20 -0.94 -61.66
N GLN A 532 -25.15 -1.45 -62.33
CA GLN A 532 -24.68 -2.82 -62.11
C GLN A 532 -24.17 -3.04 -60.68
N ASN A 533 -23.40 -2.09 -60.13
CA ASN A 533 -22.93 -2.15 -58.75
C ASN A 533 -24.08 -1.99 -57.74
N LEU A 534 -25.05 -1.11 -58.00
CA LEU A 534 -26.26 -1.02 -57.16
C LEU A 534 -27.07 -2.32 -57.17
N GLN A 535 -27.20 -2.98 -58.33
CA GLN A 535 -27.86 -4.29 -58.41
C GLN A 535 -27.11 -5.34 -57.60
N LYS A 536 -25.77 -5.28 -57.58
CA LYS A 536 -24.96 -6.16 -56.73
C LYS A 536 -25.18 -5.90 -55.24
N ALA A 537 -25.22 -4.63 -54.83
CA ALA A 537 -25.55 -4.25 -53.46
C ALA A 537 -26.94 -4.78 -53.04
N LYS A 538 -27.94 -4.70 -53.94
CA LYS A 538 -29.28 -5.29 -53.73
C LYS A 538 -29.23 -6.80 -53.54
N GLU A 539 -28.54 -7.53 -54.42
CA GLU A 539 -28.38 -8.99 -54.32
C GLU A 539 -27.76 -9.41 -52.99
N MET A 540 -26.93 -8.53 -52.41
CA MET A 540 -26.27 -8.73 -51.12
C MET A 540 -27.08 -8.24 -49.92
N GLY A 541 -28.35 -7.84 -50.14
CA GLY A 541 -29.29 -7.49 -49.08
C GLY A 541 -29.38 -6.01 -48.72
N ASN A 542 -28.73 -5.11 -49.46
CA ASN A 542 -28.83 -3.67 -49.19
C ASN A 542 -30.18 -3.11 -49.64
N LEU A 543 -31.04 -2.77 -48.68
CA LEU A 543 -32.41 -2.29 -48.93
C LEU A 543 -32.46 -0.90 -49.58
N GLN A 544 -31.39 -0.10 -49.50
CA GLN A 544 -31.36 1.23 -50.10
C GLN A 544 -31.16 1.18 -51.62
N ALA A 545 -30.59 0.09 -52.12
CA ALA A 545 -30.22 -0.06 -53.52
C ALA A 545 -31.41 0.02 -54.47
N ASP A 546 -32.59 -0.50 -54.08
CA ASP A 546 -33.79 -0.52 -54.92
C ASP A 546 -34.23 0.89 -55.35
N ASN A 547 -34.38 1.78 -54.38
CA ASN A 547 -34.77 3.17 -54.63
C ASN A 547 -33.73 3.91 -55.48
N LEU A 548 -32.44 3.60 -55.29
CA LEU A 548 -31.35 4.22 -56.03
C LEU A 548 -31.30 3.72 -57.49
N ILE A 549 -31.53 2.43 -57.73
CA ILE A 549 -31.62 1.87 -59.08
C ILE A 549 -32.75 2.55 -59.86
N GLU A 550 -33.93 2.71 -59.26
CA GLU A 550 -35.05 3.42 -59.90
C GLU A 550 -34.74 4.88 -60.20
N LYS A 551 -34.05 5.57 -59.28
CA LYS A 551 -33.66 6.97 -59.46
C LYS A 551 -32.68 7.19 -60.61
N TYR A 552 -31.79 6.24 -60.89
CA TYR A 552 -30.70 6.40 -61.87
C TYR A 552 -30.95 5.71 -63.21
N LYS A 553 -32.00 4.89 -63.33
CA LYS A 553 -32.59 4.46 -64.61
C LYS A 553 -33.05 5.67 -65.42
#